data_AF-A0A0D0CPT0-F1
#
_entry.id   AF-A0A0D0CPT0-F1
#
_cell.length_a   1.000
_cell.length_b   1.000
_cell.length_c   1.000
_cell.angle_alpha   90.00
_cell.angle_beta   90.00
_cell.angle_gamma   90.00
#
_symmetry.space_group_name_H-M   'P 1'
#
loop_
_entity.id
_entity.type
_entity.pdbx_description
1 polymer ?
#
loop_
_entity_poly.entity_id
_entity_poly.type
_entity_poly.pdbx_seq_one_letter_code
_entity_poly.pdbx_strand_id
1 'polypeptide(L)'
;MEYLGAPKDLLDNYKDIFSTDLSVNKDVTEENQFGQGTDSLPWFWRMEGAGGDSTSGWMDEFYRINWLKAKARYCRWSEELTLVRHEIHWAWKWFQGQEREWKRRVSHSEEAGCKAYAERKGLLYCSYAEDTAKRFQGKMFQPSP
;
A
#
# COMPACT_ATOMS: atom_id res chain seq x y z
N MET A 1 -45.78 12.31 -2.97
CA MET A 1 -44.87 13.14 -3.79
C MET A 1 -45.64 13.97 -4.84
N GLU A 2 -46.91 14.33 -4.62
CA GLU A 2 -47.73 15.09 -5.61
C GLU A 2 -47.75 16.61 -5.37
N TYR A 3 -47.02 17.14 -4.37
CA TYR A 3 -47.28 18.48 -3.82
C TYR A 3 -46.40 19.63 -4.37
N LEU A 4 -45.48 19.40 -5.31
CA LEU A 4 -44.52 20.43 -5.73
C LEU A 4 -44.79 21.04 -7.12
N GLY A 5 -45.82 20.60 -7.85
CA GLY A 5 -46.12 21.13 -9.19
C GLY A 5 -44.97 20.97 -10.21
N ALA A 6 -44.00 20.10 -9.90
CA ALA A 6 -42.85 19.83 -10.74
C ALA A 6 -43.27 18.98 -11.96
N PRO A 7 -42.65 19.19 -13.14
CA PRO A 7 -42.91 18.36 -14.31
C PRO A 7 -42.60 16.89 -14.00
N LYS A 8 -43.43 15.96 -14.52
CA LYS A 8 -43.32 14.52 -14.23
C LYS A 8 -41.94 13.96 -14.59
N ASP A 9 -41.38 14.44 -15.70
CA ASP A 9 -40.07 14.09 -16.22
C ASP A 9 -38.93 14.39 -15.21
N LEU A 10 -39.13 15.41 -14.37
CA LEU A 10 -38.20 15.77 -13.32
C LEU A 10 -38.38 14.86 -12.09
N LEU A 11 -39.62 14.56 -11.73
CA LEU A 11 -39.96 13.69 -10.59
C LEU A 11 -39.49 12.24 -10.79
N ASP A 12 -39.51 11.73 -12.02
CA ASP A 12 -39.08 10.36 -12.34
C ASP A 12 -37.58 10.13 -12.13
N ASN A 13 -36.77 11.20 -12.13
CA ASN A 13 -35.35 11.09 -11.87
C ASN A 13 -35.03 10.91 -10.37
N TYR A 14 -35.84 11.48 -9.48
CA TYR A 14 -35.59 11.42 -8.03
C TYR A 14 -36.00 10.06 -7.46
N LYS A 15 -35.10 9.44 -6.72
CA LYS A 15 -35.38 8.21 -5.94
C LYS A 15 -35.57 8.57 -4.47
N ASP A 16 -36.12 7.64 -3.69
CA ASP A 16 -36.20 7.81 -2.25
C ASP A 16 -34.78 7.75 -1.63
N ILE A 17 -34.54 8.57 -0.60
CA ILE A 17 -33.28 8.59 0.14
C ILE A 17 -33.40 7.64 1.33
N PHE A 18 -32.59 6.59 1.34
CA PHE A 18 -32.51 5.67 2.47
C PHE A 18 -31.31 5.97 3.36
N SER A 19 -31.32 5.47 4.60
CA SER A 19 -30.19 5.65 5.52
C SER A 19 -28.86 5.10 4.97
N THR A 20 -28.92 4.12 4.06
CA THR A 20 -27.75 3.56 3.36
C THR A 20 -27.11 4.57 2.41
N ASP A 21 -27.91 5.44 1.78
CA ASP A 21 -27.45 6.52 0.88
C ASP A 21 -26.82 7.70 1.63
N LEU A 22 -27.05 7.79 2.94
CA LEU A 22 -26.48 8.84 3.81
C LEU A 22 -25.19 8.39 4.49
N SER A 23 -24.73 7.17 4.22
CA SER A 23 -23.43 6.72 4.71
C SER A 23 -22.32 7.48 3.98
N VAL A 24 -21.45 8.15 4.74
CA VAL A 24 -20.30 8.86 4.18
C VAL A 24 -19.41 7.83 3.49
N ASN A 25 -19.08 8.08 2.23
CA ASN A 25 -18.15 7.25 1.49
C ASN A 25 -16.81 7.26 2.26
N LYS A 26 -16.44 6.08 2.77
CA LYS A 26 -15.27 5.92 3.63
C LYS A 26 -13.97 6.19 2.88
N ASP A 27 -13.98 6.22 1.55
CA ASP A 27 -12.86 6.65 0.71
C ASP A 27 -12.42 8.09 0.99
N VAL A 28 -13.32 8.92 1.52
CA VAL A 28 -13.04 10.31 1.90
C VAL A 28 -12.47 10.41 3.32
N THR A 29 -12.84 9.48 4.21
CA THR A 29 -12.49 9.54 5.64
C THR A 29 -11.32 8.64 6.03
N GLU A 30 -11.08 7.54 5.29
CA GLU A 30 -10.06 6.54 5.58
C GLU A 30 -9.13 6.32 4.38
N GLU A 31 -8.02 7.05 4.36
CA GLU A 31 -7.07 7.08 3.23
C GLU A 31 -6.36 5.73 2.95
N ASN A 32 -6.36 4.81 3.93
CA ASN A 32 -5.57 3.57 3.92
C ASN A 32 -6.40 2.27 3.92
N GLN A 33 -7.71 2.30 3.62
CA GLN A 33 -8.52 1.08 3.63
C GLN A 33 -8.26 0.19 2.39
N PHE A 34 -8.14 -1.12 2.61
CA PHE A 34 -8.09 -2.13 1.54
C PHE A 34 -9.51 -2.43 1.03
N GLY A 35 -9.71 -2.50 -0.29
CA GLY A 35 -11.01 -2.91 -0.88
C GLY A 35 -11.97 -1.78 -1.32
N GLN A 36 -11.45 -0.59 -1.63
CA GLN A 36 -12.19 0.62 -2.08
C GLN A 36 -12.92 0.48 -3.45
N GLY A 37 -13.15 -0.74 -3.94
CA GLY A 37 -13.66 -0.98 -5.29
C GLY A 37 -15.20 -0.97 -5.41
N THR A 38 -15.93 -0.92 -4.30
CA THR A 38 -17.36 -1.29 -4.28
C THR A 38 -18.31 -0.31 -3.59
N ASP A 39 -17.82 0.78 -2.99
CA ASP A 39 -18.70 1.77 -2.37
C ASP A 39 -19.36 2.60 -3.48
N SER A 40 -20.49 2.09 -3.95
CA SER A 40 -21.36 2.77 -4.91
C SER A 40 -21.80 4.09 -4.29
N LEU A 41 -21.39 5.20 -4.91
CA LEU A 41 -21.84 6.53 -4.51
C LEU A 41 -23.38 6.57 -4.42
N PRO A 42 -23.96 7.32 -3.47
CA PRO A 42 -25.39 7.53 -3.44
C PRO A 42 -25.92 8.06 -4.78
N TRP A 43 -27.13 7.64 -5.17
CA TRP A 43 -27.68 7.92 -6.50
C TRP A 43 -27.84 9.42 -6.79
N PHE A 44 -28.04 10.25 -5.77
CA PHE A 44 -28.19 11.70 -5.91
C PHE A 44 -26.89 12.42 -6.29
N TRP A 45 -25.71 11.82 -6.02
CA TRP A 45 -24.43 12.30 -6.54
C TRP A 45 -24.18 11.89 -7.99
N ARG A 46 -24.94 10.92 -8.52
CA ARG A 46 -24.88 10.48 -9.93
C ARG A 46 -25.92 11.15 -10.82
N MET A 47 -26.75 12.04 -10.27
CA MET A 47 -27.70 12.79 -11.10
C MET A 47 -26.94 13.81 -11.94
N GLU A 48 -27.09 13.72 -13.26
CA GLU A 48 -26.95 14.91 -14.10
C GLU A 48 -28.00 15.92 -13.62
N GLY A 49 -27.54 17.12 -13.26
CA GLY A 49 -28.43 18.13 -12.70
C GLY A 49 -29.61 18.37 -13.62
N ALA A 50 -30.80 18.44 -13.01
CA ALA A 50 -32.00 18.93 -13.64
C ALA A 50 -31.81 20.40 -14.08
N GLY A 51 -31.16 20.61 -15.21
CA GLY A 51 -30.75 21.94 -15.67
C GLY A 51 -29.41 21.96 -16.39
N GLY A 52 -29.18 21.04 -17.32
CA GLY A 52 -28.44 21.22 -18.58
C GLY A 52 -26.97 21.70 -18.60
N ASP A 53 -26.39 22.35 -17.59
CA ASP A 53 -25.14 23.10 -17.83
C ASP A 53 -24.24 23.40 -16.61
N SER A 54 -24.28 22.65 -15.50
CA SER A 54 -23.33 22.95 -14.39
C SER A 54 -22.92 21.81 -13.46
N THR A 55 -23.52 20.62 -13.57
CA THR A 55 -23.22 19.50 -12.66
C THR A 55 -22.09 18.59 -13.17
N SER A 56 -21.74 18.66 -14.45
CA SER A 56 -20.66 17.86 -15.06
C SER A 56 -19.29 18.23 -14.49
N GLY A 57 -18.97 19.52 -14.38
CA GLY A 57 -17.63 19.96 -13.96
C GLY A 57 -17.23 19.55 -12.54
N TRP A 58 -18.18 19.52 -11.59
CA TRP A 58 -17.88 19.08 -10.22
C TRP A 58 -17.70 17.57 -10.13
N MET A 59 -18.51 16.78 -10.84
CA MET A 59 -18.34 15.33 -10.92
C MET A 59 -17.06 14.93 -11.64
N ASP A 60 -16.71 15.62 -12.72
CA ASP A 60 -15.43 15.45 -13.43
C ASP A 60 -14.25 15.72 -12.49
N GLU A 61 -14.32 16.79 -11.69
CA GLU A 61 -13.30 17.10 -10.69
C GLU A 61 -13.22 16.03 -9.59
N PHE A 62 -14.37 15.54 -9.12
CA PHE A 62 -14.44 14.45 -8.15
C PHE A 62 -13.78 13.17 -8.68
N TYR A 63 -14.09 12.75 -9.92
CA TYR A 63 -13.46 11.59 -10.54
C TYR A 63 -11.96 11.82 -10.80
N ARG A 64 -11.57 13.01 -11.23
CA ARG A 64 -10.16 13.39 -11.42
C ARG A 64 -9.36 13.27 -10.13
N ILE A 65 -9.88 13.80 -9.02
CA ILE A 65 -9.24 13.71 -7.70
C ILE A 65 -9.12 12.25 -7.26
N ASN A 66 -10.18 11.46 -7.40
CA ASN A 66 -10.14 10.04 -7.01
C ASN A 66 -9.14 9.23 -7.85
N TRP A 67 -9.08 9.48 -9.16
CA TRP A 67 -8.07 8.88 -10.02
C TRP A 67 -6.65 9.29 -9.62
N LEU A 68 -6.42 10.58 -9.33
CA LEU A 68 -5.10 11.06 -8.86
C LEU A 68 -4.69 10.40 -7.55
N LYS A 69 -5.61 10.27 -6.59
CA LYS A 69 -5.37 9.56 -5.32
C LYS A 69 -5.04 8.09 -5.54
N ALA A 70 -5.81 7.38 -6.38
CA ALA A 70 -5.56 5.99 -6.71
C ALA A 70 -4.21 5.81 -7.42
N LYS A 71 -3.87 6.70 -8.36
CA LYS A 71 -2.58 6.71 -9.03
C LYS A 71 -1.43 6.98 -8.06
N ALA A 72 -1.58 7.92 -7.14
CA ALA A 72 -0.58 8.20 -6.11
C ALA A 72 -0.33 6.99 -5.22
N ARG A 73 -1.39 6.27 -4.79
CA ARG A 73 -1.25 5.00 -4.05
C ARG A 73 -0.53 3.94 -4.85
N TYR A 74 -0.89 3.77 -6.12
CA TYR A 74 -0.22 2.82 -7.01
C TYR A 74 1.28 3.12 -7.15
N CYS A 75 1.64 4.38 -7.42
CA CYS A 75 3.04 4.80 -7.51
C CYS A 75 3.79 4.54 -6.20
N ARG A 76 3.19 4.91 -5.06
CA ARG A 76 3.77 4.68 -3.74
C ARG A 76 4.00 3.19 -3.46
N TRP A 77 3.03 2.32 -3.74
CA TRP A 77 3.21 0.88 -3.56
C TRP A 77 4.28 0.30 -4.50
N SER A 78 4.39 0.82 -5.73
CA SER A 78 5.45 0.43 -6.65
C SER A 78 6.84 0.84 -6.12
N GLU A 79 6.96 2.03 -5.54
CA GLU A 79 8.18 2.49 -4.88
C GLU A 79 8.51 1.65 -3.63
N GLU A 80 7.54 1.46 -2.74
CA GLU A 80 7.68 0.65 -1.52
C GLU A 80 8.09 -0.79 -1.85
N LEU A 81 7.50 -1.40 -2.88
CA LEU A 81 7.89 -2.74 -3.33
C LEU A 81 9.37 -2.76 -3.77
N THR A 82 9.84 -1.73 -4.47
CA THR A 82 11.23 -1.63 -4.90
C THR A 82 12.16 -1.46 -3.69
N LEU A 83 11.80 -0.58 -2.75
CA LEU A 83 12.56 -0.35 -1.51
C LEU A 83 12.66 -1.63 -0.68
N VAL A 84 11.56 -2.34 -0.44
CA VAL A 84 11.55 -3.57 0.35
C VAL A 84 12.45 -4.65 -0.28
N ARG A 85 12.48 -4.76 -1.61
CA ARG A 85 13.39 -5.69 -2.30
C ARG A 85 14.87 -5.36 -2.06
N HIS A 86 15.20 -4.08 -2.01
CA HIS A 86 16.56 -3.61 -1.67
C HIS A 86 16.87 -3.80 -0.19
N GLU A 87 15.94 -3.49 0.72
CA GLU A 87 16.12 -3.68 2.16
C GLU A 87 16.39 -5.15 2.52
N ILE A 88 15.64 -6.09 1.92
CA ILE A 88 15.88 -7.53 2.11
C ILE A 88 17.29 -7.89 1.61
N HIS A 89 17.69 -7.38 0.44
CA HIS A 89 19.04 -7.61 -0.09
C HIS A 89 20.12 -7.06 0.85
N TRP A 90 19.95 -5.85 1.35
CA TRP A 90 20.90 -5.22 2.28
C TRP A 90 20.95 -5.95 3.62
N ALA A 91 19.82 -6.41 4.16
CA ALA A 91 19.79 -7.23 5.37
C ALA A 91 20.59 -8.52 5.20
N TRP A 92 20.40 -9.21 4.06
CA TRP A 92 21.19 -10.40 3.71
C TRP A 92 22.70 -10.08 3.63
N LYS A 93 23.08 -9.01 2.90
CA LYS A 93 24.48 -8.57 2.82
C LYS A 93 25.06 -8.18 4.18
N TRP A 94 24.26 -7.58 5.05
CA TRP A 94 24.66 -7.23 6.39
C TRP A 94 24.96 -8.47 7.23
N PHE A 95 24.12 -9.51 7.17
CA PHE A 95 24.40 -10.79 7.85
C PHE A 95 25.71 -11.43 7.35
N GLN A 96 25.97 -11.43 6.04
CA GLN A 96 27.26 -11.89 5.49
C GLN A 96 28.45 -11.03 5.97
N GLY A 97 28.24 -9.72 6.13
CA GLY A 97 29.23 -8.81 6.71
C GLY A 97 29.53 -9.17 8.17
N GLN A 98 28.49 -9.36 8.98
CA GLN A 98 28.61 -9.74 10.39
C GLN A 98 29.32 -11.08 10.56
N GLU A 99 28.93 -12.09 9.80
CA GLU A 99 29.57 -13.41 9.82
C GLU A 99 31.09 -13.30 9.58
N ARG A 100 31.51 -12.55 8.55
CA ARG A 100 32.93 -12.29 8.26
C ARG A 100 33.62 -11.54 9.39
N GLU A 101 32.96 -10.55 9.97
CA GLU A 101 33.50 -9.77 11.08
C GLU A 101 33.72 -10.62 12.33
N TRP A 102 32.77 -11.48 12.68
CA TRP A 102 32.93 -12.42 13.80
C TRP A 102 34.01 -13.46 13.53
N LYS A 103 34.10 -13.99 12.31
CA LYS A 103 35.22 -14.87 11.90
C LYS A 103 36.58 -14.17 12.02
N ARG A 104 36.67 -12.89 11.64
CA ARG A 104 37.90 -12.09 11.82
C ARG A 104 38.27 -11.95 13.30
N ARG A 105 37.29 -11.73 14.18
CA ARG A 105 37.52 -11.63 15.63
C ARG A 105 37.98 -12.93 16.25
N VAL A 106 37.47 -14.08 15.79
CA VAL A 106 37.95 -15.41 16.19
C VAL A 106 39.45 -15.56 15.89
N SER A 107 39.92 -15.08 14.73
CA SER A 107 41.34 -15.16 14.36
C SER A 107 42.27 -14.28 15.20
N HIS A 108 41.77 -13.21 15.82
CA HIS A 108 42.56 -12.27 16.62
C HIS A 108 42.43 -12.48 18.13
N SER A 109 41.61 -13.43 18.57
CA SER A 109 41.37 -13.68 20.00
C SER A 109 42.23 -14.83 20.51
N GLU A 110 43.03 -14.56 21.54
CA GLU A 110 43.88 -15.57 22.20
C GLU A 110 43.14 -16.30 23.34
N GLU A 111 42.09 -15.68 23.89
CA GLU A 111 41.32 -16.23 25.01
C GLU A 111 40.25 -17.23 24.54
N ALA A 112 40.32 -18.46 25.06
CA ALA A 112 39.44 -19.56 24.63
C ALA A 112 37.94 -19.26 24.78
N GLY A 113 37.53 -18.55 25.84
CA GLY A 113 36.12 -18.18 26.06
C GLY A 113 35.61 -17.17 25.04
N CYS A 114 36.38 -16.10 24.80
CA CYS A 114 36.08 -15.09 23.78
C CYS A 114 36.01 -15.70 22.38
N LYS A 115 36.93 -16.64 22.08
CA LYS A 115 36.95 -17.38 20.83
C LYS A 115 35.68 -18.23 20.63
N ALA A 116 35.30 -19.04 21.61
CA ALA A 116 34.10 -19.88 21.54
C ALA A 116 32.81 -19.05 21.36
N TYR A 117 32.72 -17.90 22.04
CA TYR A 117 31.58 -16.99 21.86
C TYR A 117 31.53 -16.38 20.45
N ALA A 118 32.68 -15.90 19.95
CA ALA A 118 32.76 -15.30 18.62
C ALA A 118 32.49 -16.33 17.50
N GLU A 119 32.93 -17.58 17.66
CA GLU A 119 32.60 -18.68 16.76
C GLU A 119 31.09 -18.93 16.72
N ARG A 120 30.44 -19.01 17.89
CA ARG A 120 28.98 -19.16 17.98
C ARG A 120 28.24 -18.01 17.29
N LYS A 121 28.72 -16.77 17.43
CA LYS A 121 28.15 -15.60 16.74
C LYS A 121 28.33 -15.70 15.22
N GLY A 122 29.49 -16.12 14.75
CA GLY A 122 29.73 -16.36 13.32
C GLY A 122 28.75 -17.37 12.73
N LEU A 123 28.55 -18.51 13.41
CA LEU A 123 27.58 -19.53 13.00
C LEU A 123 26.14 -19.01 13.00
N LEU A 124 25.75 -18.20 13.99
CA LEU A 124 24.42 -17.60 14.06
C LEU A 124 24.16 -16.66 12.88
N TYR A 125 25.11 -15.80 12.53
CA TYR A 125 24.93 -14.89 11.39
C TYR A 125 24.98 -15.63 10.04
N CYS A 126 25.74 -16.73 9.96
CA CYS A 126 25.71 -17.64 8.83
C CYS A 126 24.29 -18.22 8.63
N SER A 127 23.67 -18.73 9.70
CA SER A 127 22.32 -19.31 9.61
C SER A 127 21.26 -18.27 9.25
N TYR A 128 21.38 -17.03 9.73
CA TYR A 128 20.49 -15.92 9.30
C TYR A 128 20.67 -15.57 7.83
N ALA A 129 21.90 -15.53 7.33
CA ALA A 129 22.16 -15.29 5.91
C ALA A 129 21.57 -16.42 5.03
N GLU A 130 21.67 -17.67 5.46
CA GLU A 130 21.07 -18.81 4.77
C GLU A 130 19.54 -18.80 4.80
N ASP A 131 18.93 -18.53 5.96
CA ASP A 131 17.48 -18.48 6.12
C ASP A 131 16.88 -17.33 5.28
N THR A 132 17.51 -16.15 5.31
CA THR A 132 17.08 -15.04 4.44
C THR A 132 17.22 -15.35 2.96
N ALA A 133 18.33 -15.97 2.53
CA ALA A 133 18.51 -16.41 1.15
C ALA A 133 17.42 -17.41 0.71
N LYS A 134 17.05 -18.35 1.59
CA LYS A 134 15.98 -19.34 1.33
C LYS A 134 14.60 -18.68 1.28
N ARG A 135 14.23 -17.88 2.28
CA ARG A 135 12.90 -17.25 2.40
C ARG A 135 12.60 -16.25 1.30
N PHE A 136 13.62 -15.54 0.83
CA PHE A 136 13.48 -14.46 -0.13
C PHE A 136 14.13 -14.76 -1.49
N GLN A 137 14.34 -16.04 -1.79
CA GLN A 137 14.79 -16.48 -3.11
C GLN A 137 13.87 -15.94 -4.21
N GLY A 138 14.46 -15.28 -5.22
CA GLY A 138 13.72 -14.64 -6.31
C GLY A 138 12.93 -13.38 -5.92
N LYS A 139 12.92 -12.99 -4.63
CA LYS A 139 12.26 -11.78 -4.12
C LYS A 139 13.25 -10.67 -3.81
N MET A 140 14.51 -10.98 -3.59
CA MET A 140 15.56 -9.96 -3.42
C MET A 140 15.83 -9.23 -4.73
N PHE A 141 16.21 -7.96 -4.63
CA PHE A 141 16.77 -7.23 -5.76
C PHE A 141 17.94 -8.02 -6.38
N GLN A 142 17.84 -8.30 -7.68
CA GLN A 142 18.92 -8.87 -8.47
C GLN A 142 19.59 -7.71 -9.21
N PRO A 143 20.87 -7.41 -8.96
CA PRO A 143 21.58 -6.46 -9.82
C PRO A 143 21.59 -7.03 -11.24
N SER A 144 21.23 -6.19 -12.21
CA SER A 144 21.36 -6.51 -13.63
C SER A 144 22.79 -6.98 -13.94
N PRO A 145 22.97 -8.02 -14.76
CA PRO A 145 24.30 -8.50 -15.15
C PRO A 145 25.13 -7.44 -15.89
#